data_AF-A0A2W6CBA3-F1
#
_entry.id   AF-A0A2W6CBA3-F1
#
_cell.length_a   1.000
_cell.length_b   1.000
_cell.length_c   1.000
_cell.angle_alpha   90.00
_cell.angle_beta   90.00
_cell.angle_gamma   90.00
#
_symmetry.space_group_name_H-M   'P 1'
#
loop_
_entity.id
_entity.type
_entity.pdbx_description
1 polymer ?
#
loop_
_entity_poly.entity_id
_entity_poly.type
_entity_poly.pdbx_seq_one_letter_code
_entity_poly.pdbx_strand_id
1 'polypeptide(L)'
;MSLPDRRPENGDGHSEFGHGPGHQEFQADAANEAHDAVNVRTLHPGFITAIWLLPVLALLQASVARHLAMSGVYPALVLMLVVNWGILRGVDEGMLWAFLGGLCLDTFSGWPFGTSTVALVLVASLVSLGQSTFMKTHVLLPPITMLAATFLYYAVVLFIWESTQHPVDWIDAIRRVVFPAAIYNAVLNIPGFWLVQRLESRIYPMPRANW
;
A
#
# COMPACT_ATOMS: atom_id res chain seq x y z
N MET A 1 48.58 72.40 20.91
CA MET A 1 49.35 71.16 20.66
C MET A 1 49.27 70.32 21.93
N SER A 2 48.26 69.47 22.01
CA SER A 2 47.86 68.75 23.23
C SER A 2 48.16 67.26 23.08
N LEU A 3 48.98 66.72 23.99
CA LEU A 3 49.21 65.28 24.15
C LEU A 3 47.92 64.58 24.64
N PRO A 4 47.71 63.31 24.25
CA PRO A 4 47.03 62.38 25.13
C PRO A 4 47.92 61.20 25.52
N ASP A 5 47.91 60.99 26.83
CA ASP A 5 48.25 59.84 27.64
C ASP A 5 47.46 58.57 27.23
N ARG A 6 48.14 57.42 27.19
CA ARG A 6 47.51 56.10 27.39
C ARG A 6 48.46 55.16 28.12
N ARG A 7 48.09 54.83 29.36
CA ARG A 7 48.56 53.74 30.21
C ARG A 7 48.38 52.35 29.57
N PRO A 8 49.09 51.32 30.10
CA PRO A 8 48.84 49.91 29.78
C PRO A 8 47.69 49.36 30.65
N GLU A 9 46.79 48.56 30.07
CA GLU A 9 45.88 47.71 30.84
C GLU A 9 46.05 46.24 30.43
N ASN A 10 46.36 45.48 31.47
CA ASN A 10 46.52 44.06 31.60
C ASN A 10 45.15 43.43 31.88
N GLY A 11 44.88 42.21 31.44
CA GLY A 11 43.79 41.41 32.02
C GLY A 11 43.00 40.52 31.06
N ASP A 12 43.34 39.23 31.11
CA ASP A 12 42.38 38.13 31.26
C ASP A 12 41.42 37.83 30.10
N GLY A 13 41.95 37.18 29.07
CA GLY A 13 41.18 36.28 28.21
C GLY A 13 41.29 34.85 28.72
N HIS A 14 40.50 34.51 29.74
CA HIS A 14 40.34 33.13 30.22
C HIS A 14 40.07 32.19 29.04
N SER A 15 40.88 31.15 28.94
CA SER A 15 40.60 29.96 28.15
C SER A 15 39.26 29.38 28.59
N GLU A 16 38.20 29.61 27.81
CA GLU A 16 36.99 28.78 27.82
C GLU A 16 37.42 27.37 27.40
N PHE A 17 37.87 26.59 28.38
CA PHE A 17 37.83 25.15 28.28
C PHE A 17 36.37 24.79 28.12
N GLY A 18 35.96 24.50 26.88
CA GLY A 18 34.66 23.92 26.59
C GLY A 18 34.48 22.71 27.49
N HIS A 19 33.57 22.82 28.46
CA HIS A 19 33.03 21.66 29.12
C HIS A 19 32.38 20.84 28.02
N GLY A 20 33.04 19.72 27.65
CA GLY A 20 32.42 18.71 26.82
C GLY A 20 31.08 18.30 27.44
N PRO A 21 30.09 17.93 26.61
CA PRO A 21 28.74 17.66 27.06
C PRO A 21 28.76 16.75 28.29
N GLY A 22 28.07 17.17 29.33
CA GLY A 22 28.10 16.47 30.61
C GLY A 22 27.60 15.05 30.43
N HIS A 23 28.05 14.10 31.27
CA HIS A 23 27.58 12.71 31.23
C HIS A 23 26.04 12.59 31.24
N GLN A 24 25.34 13.59 31.80
CA GLN A 24 23.88 13.68 31.80
C GLN A 24 23.28 14.06 30.44
N GLU A 25 23.92 14.96 29.67
CA GLU A 25 23.50 15.30 28.30
C GLU A 25 23.71 14.14 27.35
N PHE A 26 24.86 13.46 27.44
CA PHE A 26 25.12 12.26 26.62
C PHE A 26 24.13 11.13 26.91
N GLN A 27 23.69 11.01 28.17
CA GLN A 27 22.71 10.01 28.59
C GLN A 27 21.27 10.41 28.22
N ALA A 28 20.97 11.71 28.20
CA ALA A 28 19.69 12.25 27.71
C ALA A 28 19.57 12.12 26.19
N ASP A 29 20.63 12.41 25.45
CA ASP A 29 20.69 12.22 23.99
C ASP A 29 20.59 10.74 23.63
N ALA A 30 21.32 9.86 24.30
CA ALA A 30 21.20 8.41 24.08
C ALA A 30 19.80 7.87 24.43
N ALA A 31 19.13 8.44 25.44
CA ALA A 31 17.76 8.07 25.79
C ALA A 31 16.74 8.59 24.76
N ASN A 32 16.95 9.79 24.22
CA ASN A 32 16.12 10.34 23.12
C ASN A 32 16.34 9.57 21.83
N GLU A 33 17.58 9.22 21.49
CA GLU A 33 17.90 8.38 20.33
C GLU A 33 17.32 6.98 20.48
N ALA A 34 17.30 6.41 21.70
CA ALA A 34 16.64 5.13 21.96
C ALA A 34 15.11 5.25 21.85
N HIS A 35 14.51 6.33 22.35
CA HIS A 35 13.09 6.61 22.17
C HIS A 35 12.73 6.85 20.69
N ASP A 36 13.57 7.56 19.95
CA ASP A 36 13.40 7.76 18.51
C ASP A 36 13.64 6.45 17.74
N ALA A 37 14.59 5.61 18.14
CA ALA A 37 14.80 4.28 17.56
C ALA A 37 13.62 3.32 17.83
N VAL A 38 12.91 3.51 18.95
CA VAL A 38 11.66 2.81 19.25
C VAL A 38 10.47 3.43 18.50
N ASN A 39 10.48 4.75 18.28
CA ASN A 39 9.43 5.51 17.60
C ASN A 39 9.56 5.51 16.05
N VAL A 40 10.71 5.19 15.47
CA VAL A 40 10.91 5.00 14.02
C VAL A 40 10.28 3.70 13.49
N ARG A 41 9.76 2.85 14.38
CA ARG A 41 8.67 1.92 14.04
C ARG A 41 7.32 2.64 14.11
N THR A 42 7.24 3.84 13.54
CA THR A 42 5.97 4.47 13.22
C THR A 42 5.21 3.45 12.37
N LEU A 43 4.22 2.80 12.96
CA LEU A 43 3.35 1.85 12.27
C LEU A 43 2.80 2.62 11.08
N HIS A 44 3.24 2.26 9.87
CA HIS A 44 2.78 2.91 8.65
C HIS A 44 1.25 2.93 8.73
N PRO A 45 0.59 4.10 8.65
CA PRO A 45 -0.85 4.16 8.88
C PRO A 45 -1.62 3.27 7.89
N GLY A 46 -1.04 3.02 6.71
CA GLY A 46 -1.46 1.99 5.76
C GLY A 46 -1.58 0.57 6.34
N PHE A 47 -0.66 0.13 7.20
CA PHE A 47 -0.69 -1.21 7.83
C PHE A 47 -1.88 -1.35 8.78
N ILE A 48 -2.12 -0.35 9.63
CA ILE A 48 -3.25 -0.34 10.57
C ILE A 48 -4.57 -0.30 9.80
N THR A 49 -4.63 0.43 8.68
CA THR A 49 -5.84 0.45 7.87
C THR A 49 -6.06 -0.87 7.14
N ALA A 50 -5.01 -1.52 6.65
CA ALA A 50 -5.09 -2.81 5.97
C ALA A 50 -5.66 -3.89 6.91
N ILE A 51 -5.18 -3.97 8.15
CA ILE A 51 -5.61 -5.00 9.10
C ILE A 51 -7.08 -4.89 9.48
N TRP A 52 -7.65 -3.69 9.51
CA TRP A 52 -9.08 -3.48 9.79
C TRP A 52 -9.95 -3.57 8.53
N LEU A 53 -9.50 -3.00 7.42
CA LEU A 53 -10.30 -2.87 6.20
C LEU A 53 -10.38 -4.17 5.39
N LEU A 54 -9.27 -4.91 5.28
CA LEU A 54 -9.21 -6.10 4.41
C LEU A 54 -10.11 -7.25 4.89
N PRO A 55 -10.20 -7.60 6.18
CA PRO A 55 -11.12 -8.64 6.65
C PRO A 55 -12.58 -8.24 6.42
N VAL A 56 -12.94 -6.98 6.68
CA VAL A 56 -14.29 -6.47 6.45
C VAL A 56 -14.64 -6.54 4.96
N LEU A 57 -13.72 -6.15 4.09
CA LEU A 57 -13.94 -6.18 2.65
C LEU A 57 -13.99 -7.62 2.11
N ALA A 58 -13.18 -8.53 2.63
CA ALA A 58 -13.22 -9.95 2.28
C ALA A 58 -14.52 -10.61 2.74
N LEU A 59 -15.01 -10.29 3.94
CA LEU A 59 -16.31 -10.73 4.45
C LEU A 59 -17.48 -10.15 3.64
N LEU A 60 -17.41 -8.86 3.31
CA LEU A 60 -18.39 -8.21 2.45
C LEU A 60 -18.40 -8.85 1.07
N GLN A 61 -17.22 -9.11 0.49
CA GLN A 61 -17.10 -9.84 -0.77
C GLN A 61 -17.73 -11.24 -0.63
N ALA A 62 -17.40 -12.02 0.39
CA ALA A 62 -17.97 -13.36 0.57
C ALA A 62 -19.51 -13.36 0.76
N SER A 63 -20.05 -12.34 1.42
CA SER A 63 -21.49 -12.23 1.73
C SER A 63 -22.31 -11.60 0.60
N VAL A 64 -21.79 -10.53 0.02
CA VAL A 64 -22.48 -9.70 -0.98
C VAL A 64 -22.20 -10.18 -2.40
N ALA A 65 -21.10 -10.91 -2.66
CA ALA A 65 -20.83 -11.51 -3.96
C ALA A 65 -22.05 -12.30 -4.46
N ARG A 66 -22.65 -13.14 -3.61
CA ARG A 66 -23.82 -13.94 -3.99
C ARG A 66 -25.03 -13.09 -4.42
N HIS A 67 -25.16 -11.87 -3.90
CA HIS A 67 -26.26 -10.95 -4.21
C HIS A 67 -25.96 -10.03 -5.41
N LEU A 68 -24.69 -9.69 -5.64
CA LEU A 68 -24.22 -8.88 -6.78
C LEU A 68 -23.74 -9.75 -7.96
N ALA A 69 -24.15 -11.01 -7.99
CA ALA A 69 -23.79 -11.94 -9.05
C ALA A 69 -24.47 -11.53 -10.36
N MET A 70 -23.74 -10.85 -11.23
CA MET A 70 -24.21 -10.57 -12.58
C MET A 70 -23.75 -11.72 -13.47
N SER A 71 -24.69 -12.52 -13.99
CA SER A 71 -24.39 -13.66 -14.87
C SER A 71 -23.46 -14.73 -14.26
N GLY A 72 -23.51 -14.93 -12.94
CA GLY A 72 -22.68 -15.92 -12.23
C GLY A 72 -21.26 -15.46 -11.89
N VAL A 73 -20.94 -14.18 -12.14
CA VAL A 73 -19.63 -13.59 -11.87
C VAL A 73 -19.73 -12.55 -10.75
N TYR A 74 -18.72 -12.55 -9.88
CA TYR A 74 -18.71 -11.80 -8.63
C TYR A 74 -17.71 -10.64 -8.67
N PRO A 75 -18.01 -9.50 -8.01
CA PRO A 75 -17.07 -8.39 -7.95
C PRO A 75 -15.88 -8.73 -7.04
N ALA A 76 -14.66 -8.53 -7.53
CA ALA A 76 -13.43 -8.79 -6.78
C ALA A 76 -12.98 -7.53 -6.02
N LEU A 77 -13.66 -7.24 -4.90
CA LEU A 77 -13.43 -6.05 -4.08
C LEU A 77 -12.00 -5.98 -3.51
N VAL A 78 -11.46 -7.10 -3.03
CA VAL A 78 -10.10 -7.13 -2.47
C VAL A 78 -9.05 -6.90 -3.56
N LEU A 79 -9.19 -7.57 -4.72
CA LEU A 79 -8.32 -7.35 -5.88
C LEU A 79 -8.32 -5.87 -6.31
N MET A 80 -9.50 -5.30 -6.42
CA MET A 80 -9.71 -3.91 -6.81
C MET A 80 -9.03 -2.94 -5.85
N LEU A 81 -9.18 -3.16 -4.54
CA LEU A 81 -8.53 -2.36 -3.52
C LEU A 81 -7.01 -2.46 -3.63
N VAL A 82 -6.46 -3.68 -3.76
CA VAL A 82 -5.02 -3.93 -3.88
C VAL A 82 -4.42 -3.27 -5.12
N VAL A 83 -5.08 -3.42 -6.28
CA VAL A 83 -4.64 -2.81 -7.54
C VAL A 83 -4.60 -1.28 -7.41
N ASN A 84 -5.69 -0.68 -6.93
CA ASN A 84 -5.76 0.77 -6.78
C ASN A 84 -4.76 1.29 -5.73
N TRP A 85 -4.58 0.57 -4.62
CA TRP A 85 -3.60 0.93 -3.60
C TRP A 85 -2.16 0.85 -4.13
N GLY A 86 -1.84 -0.18 -4.91
CA GLY A 86 -0.55 -0.33 -5.59
C GLY A 86 -0.26 0.81 -6.57
N ILE A 87 -1.27 1.27 -7.31
CA ILE A 87 -1.17 2.44 -8.19
C ILE A 87 -0.88 3.72 -7.38
N LEU A 88 -1.53 3.91 -6.23
CA LEU A 88 -1.42 5.15 -5.45
C LEU A 88 -0.13 5.22 -4.63
N ARG A 89 0.21 4.12 -3.94
CA ARG A 89 1.26 4.08 -2.89
C ARG A 89 2.49 3.26 -3.26
N GLY A 90 2.44 2.48 -4.34
CA GLY A 90 3.60 1.79 -4.89
C GLY A 90 3.82 0.38 -4.34
N VAL A 91 5.06 -0.10 -4.47
CA VAL A 91 5.39 -1.52 -4.29
C VAL A 91 5.34 -1.96 -2.82
N ASP A 92 5.90 -1.16 -1.92
CA ASP A 92 6.02 -1.53 -0.50
C ASP A 92 4.64 -1.72 0.14
N GLU A 93 3.75 -0.74 -0.01
CA GLU A 93 2.39 -0.85 0.52
C GLU A 93 1.50 -1.77 -0.34
N GLY A 94 1.62 -1.73 -1.67
CA GLY A 94 0.82 -2.59 -2.55
C GLY A 94 1.02 -4.08 -2.26
N MET A 95 2.28 -4.52 -2.07
CA MET A 95 2.59 -5.91 -1.74
C MET A 95 2.09 -6.32 -0.36
N LEU A 96 2.19 -5.44 0.63
CA LEU A 96 1.67 -5.68 1.98
C LEU A 96 0.14 -5.90 1.94
N TRP A 97 -0.57 -5.02 1.25
CA TRP A 97 -2.04 -5.12 1.12
C TRP A 97 -2.45 -6.36 0.34
N ALA A 98 -1.69 -6.72 -0.70
CA ALA A 98 -1.90 -7.94 -1.48
C ALA A 98 -1.74 -9.21 -0.64
N PHE A 99 -0.67 -9.27 0.16
CA PHE A 99 -0.38 -10.40 1.02
C PHE A 99 -1.48 -10.58 2.08
N LEU A 100 -1.80 -9.52 2.84
CA LEU A 100 -2.84 -9.57 3.88
C LEU A 100 -4.22 -9.83 3.28
N GLY A 101 -4.54 -9.20 2.14
CA GLY A 101 -5.83 -9.35 1.46
C GLY A 101 -6.01 -10.76 0.90
N GLY A 102 -4.93 -11.32 0.35
CA GLY A 102 -4.91 -12.69 -0.12
C GLY A 102 -5.10 -13.72 0.97
N LEU A 103 -4.45 -13.55 2.13
CA LEU A 103 -4.65 -14.44 3.28
C LEU A 103 -6.11 -14.40 3.77
N CYS A 104 -6.71 -13.21 3.79
CA CYS A 104 -8.13 -13.06 4.11
C CYS A 104 -9.00 -13.80 3.09
N LEU A 105 -8.76 -13.59 1.78
CA LEU A 105 -9.51 -14.29 0.73
C LEU A 105 -9.35 -15.80 0.82
N ASP A 106 -8.16 -16.32 1.04
CA ASP A 106 -7.90 -17.75 1.15
C ASP A 106 -8.69 -18.39 2.31
N THR A 107 -8.95 -17.62 3.38
CA THR A 107 -9.78 -18.07 4.51
C THR A 107 -11.27 -18.16 4.15
N PHE A 108 -11.78 -17.28 3.28
CA PHE A 108 -13.22 -17.16 2.99
C PHE A 108 -13.65 -17.74 1.63
N SER A 109 -12.72 -17.99 0.72
CA SER A 109 -13.02 -18.27 -0.68
C SER A 109 -13.21 -19.77 -1.00
N GLY A 110 -12.82 -20.67 -0.08
CA GLY A 110 -12.97 -22.12 -0.23
C GLY A 110 -11.96 -22.78 -1.19
N TRP A 111 -11.05 -22.01 -1.79
CA TRP A 111 -9.95 -22.50 -2.62
C TRP A 111 -8.80 -23.03 -1.73
N PRO A 112 -7.83 -23.78 -2.30
CA PRO A 112 -6.63 -24.16 -1.57
C PRO A 112 -5.94 -22.93 -0.96
N PHE A 113 -5.58 -23.02 0.31
CA PHE A 113 -4.98 -21.91 1.04
C PHE A 113 -3.67 -21.45 0.36
N GLY A 114 -3.50 -20.14 0.20
CA GLY A 114 -2.37 -19.54 -0.51
C GLY A 114 -2.62 -19.19 -1.98
N THR A 115 -3.71 -19.68 -2.59
CA THR A 115 -4.01 -19.45 -4.02
C THR A 115 -4.23 -17.96 -4.30
N SER A 116 -5.11 -17.31 -3.53
CA SER A 116 -5.45 -15.89 -3.67
C SER A 116 -4.28 -15.01 -3.25
N THR A 117 -3.52 -15.44 -2.22
CA THR A 117 -2.30 -14.76 -1.76
C THR A 117 -1.26 -14.66 -2.86
N VAL A 118 -0.92 -15.77 -3.51
CA VAL A 118 0.08 -15.78 -4.60
C VAL A 118 -0.42 -14.95 -5.78
N ALA A 119 -1.69 -15.12 -6.17
CA ALA A 119 -2.28 -14.37 -7.27
C ALA A 119 -2.26 -12.85 -7.03
N LEU A 120 -2.66 -12.40 -5.83
CA LEU A 120 -2.68 -10.98 -5.49
C LEU A 120 -1.28 -10.38 -5.36
N VAL A 121 -0.33 -11.09 -4.74
CA VAL A 121 1.05 -10.58 -4.61
C VAL A 121 1.68 -10.43 -5.99
N LEU A 122 1.46 -11.38 -6.90
CA LEU A 122 1.94 -11.26 -8.27
C LEU A 122 1.32 -10.05 -8.96
N VAL A 123 -0.01 -9.90 -8.91
CA VAL A 123 -0.72 -8.74 -9.47
C VAL A 123 -0.16 -7.42 -8.92
N ALA A 124 -0.06 -7.31 -7.59
CA ALA A 124 0.44 -6.10 -6.95
C ALA A 124 1.88 -5.79 -7.34
N SER A 125 2.74 -6.80 -7.47
CA SER A 125 4.11 -6.60 -7.94
C SER A 125 4.16 -5.98 -9.34
N LEU A 126 3.38 -6.50 -10.31
CA LEU A 126 3.36 -5.94 -11.67
C LEU A 126 2.74 -4.54 -11.71
N VAL A 127 1.63 -4.34 -10.98
CA VAL A 127 0.91 -3.06 -10.96
C VAL A 127 1.75 -1.97 -10.30
N SER A 128 2.36 -2.27 -9.16
CA SER A 128 3.16 -1.31 -8.41
C SER A 128 4.51 -1.00 -9.08
N LEU A 129 5.11 -1.93 -9.82
CA LEU A 129 6.27 -1.64 -10.67
C LEU A 129 5.91 -0.67 -11.81
N GLY A 130 4.69 -0.79 -12.35
CA GLY A 130 4.14 0.11 -13.37
C GLY A 130 3.78 1.52 -12.88
N GLN A 131 3.96 1.83 -11.59
CA GLN A 131 3.60 3.10 -10.99
C GLN A 131 4.39 4.31 -11.56
N SER A 132 5.56 4.08 -12.17
CA SER A 132 6.45 5.14 -12.61
C SER A 132 5.83 6.05 -13.69
N THR A 133 5.50 7.27 -13.26
CA THR A 133 5.25 8.49 -14.06
C THR A 133 3.98 8.56 -14.94
N PHE A 134 3.50 7.49 -15.58
CA PHE A 134 2.39 7.58 -16.54
C PHE A 134 0.98 7.27 -15.97
N MET A 135 0.90 6.58 -14.83
CA MET A 135 -0.37 6.07 -14.28
C MET A 135 -1.27 7.14 -13.64
N LYS A 136 -0.70 8.27 -13.20
CA LYS A 136 -1.44 9.32 -12.47
C LYS A 136 -2.14 10.33 -13.40
N THR A 137 -1.74 10.39 -14.66
CA THR A 137 -2.15 11.48 -15.58
C THR A 137 -3.41 11.15 -16.39
N HIS A 138 -3.75 9.87 -16.55
CA HIS A 138 -4.83 9.45 -17.44
C HIS A 138 -5.93 8.67 -16.70
N VAL A 139 -7.16 9.18 -16.79
CA VAL A 139 -8.35 8.61 -16.14
C VAL A 139 -8.68 7.19 -16.60
N LEU A 140 -8.24 6.77 -17.79
CA LEU A 140 -8.50 5.43 -18.33
C LEU A 140 -7.50 4.37 -17.86
N LEU A 141 -6.36 4.74 -17.27
CA LEU A 141 -5.36 3.74 -16.88
C LEU A 141 -5.84 2.83 -15.73
N PRO A 142 -6.46 3.31 -14.64
CA PRO A 142 -6.95 2.45 -13.57
C PRO A 142 -7.89 1.32 -14.03
N PRO A 143 -8.93 1.55 -14.88
CA PRO A 143 -9.78 0.46 -15.35
C PRO A 143 -9.06 -0.49 -16.33
N ILE A 144 -8.13 -0.01 -17.16
CA ILE A 144 -7.33 -0.88 -18.05
C ILE A 144 -6.40 -1.78 -17.22
N THR A 145 -5.74 -1.21 -16.22
CA THR A 145 -4.89 -1.96 -15.28
C THR A 145 -5.73 -2.98 -14.50
N MET A 146 -6.95 -2.62 -14.09
CA MET A 146 -7.85 -3.57 -13.42
C MET A 146 -8.27 -4.73 -14.33
N LEU A 147 -8.51 -4.46 -15.62
CA LEU A 147 -8.79 -5.50 -16.60
C LEU A 147 -7.62 -6.48 -16.68
N ALA A 148 -6.40 -5.98 -16.92
CA ALA A 148 -5.19 -6.80 -17.00
C ALA A 148 -4.90 -7.56 -15.69
N ALA A 149 -5.07 -6.91 -14.54
CA ALA A 149 -4.92 -7.49 -13.22
C ALA A 149 -5.92 -8.63 -12.98
N THR A 150 -7.17 -8.49 -13.44
CA THR A 150 -8.18 -9.54 -13.32
C THR A 150 -7.81 -10.76 -14.16
N PHE A 151 -7.33 -10.57 -15.39
CA PHE A 151 -6.83 -11.67 -16.21
C PHE A 151 -5.68 -12.41 -15.54
N LEU A 152 -4.69 -11.67 -15.04
CA LEU A 152 -3.54 -12.25 -14.36
C LEU A 152 -3.96 -13.01 -13.10
N TYR A 153 -4.83 -12.43 -12.28
CA TYR A 153 -5.36 -13.06 -11.07
C TYR A 153 -6.00 -14.41 -11.39
N TYR A 154 -6.96 -14.44 -12.32
CA TYR A 154 -7.62 -15.69 -12.68
C TYR A 154 -6.71 -16.68 -13.40
N ALA A 155 -5.73 -16.23 -14.19
CA ALA A 155 -4.75 -17.11 -14.80
C ALA A 155 -3.95 -17.88 -13.74
N VAL A 156 -3.51 -17.20 -12.67
CA VAL A 156 -2.81 -17.85 -11.55
C VAL A 156 -3.74 -18.79 -10.79
N VAL A 157 -4.97 -18.37 -10.50
CA VAL A 157 -5.95 -19.22 -9.81
C VAL A 157 -6.26 -20.50 -10.60
N LEU A 158 -6.50 -20.38 -11.91
CA LEU A 158 -6.79 -21.52 -12.79
C LEU A 158 -5.57 -22.45 -12.92
N PHE A 159 -4.37 -21.89 -13.02
CA PHE A 159 -3.13 -22.67 -13.05
C PHE A 159 -2.94 -23.50 -11.77
N ILE A 160 -3.14 -22.88 -10.61
CA ILE A 160 -3.06 -23.57 -9.32
C ILE A 160 -4.17 -24.63 -9.23
N TRP A 161 -5.39 -24.30 -9.65
CA TRP A 161 -6.51 -25.25 -9.64
C TRP A 161 -6.24 -26.47 -10.52
N GLU A 162 -5.72 -26.27 -11.74
CA GLU A 162 -5.32 -27.35 -12.65
C GLU A 162 -4.24 -28.25 -12.02
N SER A 163 -3.28 -27.65 -11.29
CA SER A 163 -2.23 -28.42 -10.59
C SER A 163 -2.78 -29.38 -9.53
N THR A 164 -3.98 -29.11 -8.99
CA THR A 164 -4.66 -29.96 -8.00
C THR A 164 -5.44 -31.14 -8.61
N GLN A 165 -5.11 -31.56 -9.83
CA GLN A 165 -5.75 -32.67 -10.56
C GLN A 165 -7.21 -32.42 -10.97
N HIS A 166 -7.62 -31.16 -11.06
CA HIS A 166 -8.92 -30.78 -11.60
C HIS A 166 -8.73 -30.33 -13.05
N PRO A 167 -9.26 -31.05 -14.05
CA PRO A 167 -9.10 -30.65 -15.45
C PRO A 167 -9.83 -29.32 -15.70
N VAL A 168 -9.11 -28.34 -16.27
CA VAL A 168 -9.65 -27.02 -16.60
C VAL A 168 -9.72 -26.88 -18.12
N ASP A 169 -10.93 -26.61 -18.64
CA ASP A 169 -11.05 -26.09 -20.00
C ASP A 169 -10.72 -24.60 -19.97
N TRP A 170 -9.48 -24.27 -20.33
CA TRP A 170 -8.97 -22.90 -20.33
C TRP A 170 -9.79 -21.96 -21.23
N ILE A 171 -10.25 -22.45 -22.39
CA ILE A 171 -10.99 -21.62 -23.34
C ILE A 171 -12.37 -21.30 -22.77
N ASP A 172 -13.06 -22.31 -22.22
CA ASP A 172 -14.37 -22.12 -21.62
C ASP A 172 -14.29 -21.26 -20.36
N ALA A 173 -13.29 -21.48 -19.50
CA ALA A 173 -13.04 -20.69 -18.30
C ALA A 173 -12.77 -19.21 -18.64
N ILE A 174 -11.93 -18.95 -19.64
CA ILE A 174 -11.65 -17.58 -20.08
C ILE A 174 -12.91 -16.91 -20.61
N ARG A 175 -13.66 -17.60 -21.48
CA ARG A 175 -14.83 -17.01 -22.15
C ARG A 175 -16.01 -16.79 -21.21
N ARG A 176 -16.29 -17.74 -20.31
CA ARG A 176 -17.47 -17.71 -19.44
C ARG A 176 -17.25 -17.05 -18.10
N VAL A 177 -16.01 -17.05 -17.59
CA VAL A 177 -15.71 -16.56 -16.24
C VAL A 177 -14.75 -15.38 -16.29
N VAL A 178 -13.54 -15.56 -16.83
CA VAL A 178 -12.48 -14.54 -16.73
C VAL A 178 -12.83 -13.28 -17.52
N PHE A 179 -13.31 -13.41 -18.74
CA PHE A 179 -13.60 -12.28 -19.61
C PHE A 179 -14.76 -11.43 -19.08
N PRO A 180 -15.94 -12.00 -18.71
CA PRO A 180 -16.98 -11.22 -18.07
C PRO A 180 -16.55 -10.62 -16.72
N ALA A 181 -15.75 -11.34 -15.92
CA ALA A 181 -15.22 -10.82 -14.66
C ALA A 181 -14.29 -9.63 -14.86
N ALA A 182 -13.40 -9.70 -15.85
CA ALA A 182 -12.47 -8.63 -16.14
C ALA A 182 -13.20 -7.35 -16.59
N ILE A 183 -14.22 -7.47 -17.44
CA ILE A 183 -15.05 -6.33 -17.83
C ILE A 183 -15.82 -5.79 -16.63
N TYR A 184 -16.46 -6.66 -15.86
CA TYR A 184 -17.27 -6.25 -14.71
C TYR A 184 -16.42 -5.52 -13.66
N ASN A 185 -15.27 -6.08 -13.30
CA ASN A 185 -14.32 -5.47 -12.38
C ASN A 185 -13.75 -4.16 -12.93
N ALA A 186 -13.44 -4.07 -14.23
CA ALA A 186 -12.93 -2.83 -14.84
C ALA A 186 -13.96 -1.70 -14.82
N VAL A 187 -15.22 -2.00 -15.16
CA VAL A 187 -16.32 -1.03 -15.10
C VAL A 187 -16.57 -0.59 -13.66
N LEU A 188 -16.62 -1.55 -12.73
CA LEU A 188 -16.78 -1.26 -11.31
C LEU A 188 -15.59 -0.46 -10.76
N ASN A 189 -14.40 -0.59 -11.37
CA ASN A 189 -13.22 0.17 -10.98
C ASN A 189 -13.34 1.67 -11.17
N ILE A 190 -14.21 2.14 -12.04
CA ILE A 190 -14.40 3.57 -12.26
C ILE A 190 -14.87 4.27 -10.97
N PRO A 191 -16.00 3.88 -10.34
CA PRO A 191 -16.39 4.44 -9.05
C PRO A 191 -15.51 3.97 -7.88
N GLY A 192 -15.01 2.73 -7.93
CA GLY A 192 -14.20 2.21 -6.81
C GLY A 192 -12.82 2.88 -6.70
N PHE A 193 -12.20 3.25 -7.82
CA PHE A 193 -10.95 4.03 -7.78
C PHE A 193 -11.15 5.38 -7.09
N TRP A 194 -12.27 6.06 -7.35
CA TRP A 194 -12.63 7.30 -6.65
C TRP A 194 -12.81 7.07 -5.14
N LEU A 195 -13.46 5.95 -4.76
CA LEU A 195 -13.61 5.58 -3.35
C LEU A 195 -12.26 5.31 -2.68
N VAL A 196 -11.34 4.63 -3.35
CA VAL A 196 -10.00 4.34 -2.81
C VAL A 196 -9.18 5.62 -2.67
N GLN A 197 -9.22 6.55 -3.63
CA GLN A 197 -8.60 7.87 -3.47
C GLN A 197 -9.18 8.64 -2.28
N ARG A 198 -10.50 8.55 -2.07
CA ARG A 198 -11.15 9.16 -0.90
C ARG A 198 -10.57 8.57 0.39
N LEU A 199 -10.41 7.25 0.47
CA LEU A 199 -9.80 6.58 1.62
C LEU A 199 -8.34 7.01 1.82
N GLU A 200 -7.53 7.01 0.75
CA GLU A 200 -6.14 7.45 0.79
C GLU A 200 -6.03 8.88 1.35
N SER A 201 -6.83 9.82 0.83
CA SER A 201 -6.83 11.22 1.28
C SER A 201 -7.21 11.40 2.75
N ARG A 202 -7.93 10.44 3.35
CA ARG A 202 -8.28 10.44 4.78
C ARG A 202 -7.15 9.91 5.65
N ILE A 203 -6.40 8.94 5.14
CA ILE A 203 -5.31 8.28 5.86
C ILE A 203 -4.03 9.12 5.79
N TYR A 204 -3.77 9.75 4.64
CA TYR A 204 -2.62 10.60 4.38
C TYR A 204 -3.11 11.99 3.90
N PRO A 205 -3.60 12.86 4.79
CA PRO A 205 -3.87 14.24 4.42
C PRO A 205 -2.53 14.90 4.06
N MET A 206 -2.31 15.18 2.78
CA MET A 206 -1.16 16.00 2.37
C MET A 206 -1.24 17.34 3.11
N PRO A 207 -0.15 17.82 3.74
CA PRO A 207 -0.08 19.21 4.17
C PRO A 207 -0.44 20.08 2.96
N ARG A 208 -1.46 20.93 3.11
CA ARG A 208 -1.78 21.90 2.06
C ARG A 208 -0.49 22.67 1.77
N ALA A 209 0.03 22.52 0.56
CA ALA A 209 1.11 23.36 0.11
C ALA A 209 0.58 24.80 0.11
N ASN A 210 1.00 25.54 1.11
CA ASN A 210 0.83 26.96 1.25
C ASN A 210 1.87 27.64 0.36
N TRP A 211 1.44 28.00 -0.85
CA TRP A 211 2.06 29.06 -1.65
C TRP A 211 0.97 30.02 -2.12
#